data_AF-A0A535F689-F1
#
_entry.id   AF-A0A535F689-F1
#
_cell.length_a   1.000
_cell.length_b   1.000
_cell.length_c   1.000
_cell.angle_alpha   90.00
_cell.angle_beta   90.00
_cell.angle_gamma   90.00
#
_symmetry.space_group_name_H-M   'P 1'
#
loop_
_entity.id
_entity.type
_entity.pdbx_description
1 polymer ?
#
loop_
_entity_poly.entity_id
_entity_poly.type
_entity_poly.pdbx_seq_one_letter_code
_entity_poly.pdbx_strand_id
1 'polypeptide(L)'
;MRVQPQKWQAVCNLVPLPYRRVSVQPYHGPMTVDAITTLLLSREAYRRTDFIVLRGEGGQHAVAAITRAESEPLFSPITSVDVLALPETCVFAECPDVDPANRSALAEVAHELGVGPEGTLVVKGLYDHINFIHHPKPLVVGVVEVAPPEPPKLYGLARQVLSYADLPPIRLELERIEVRELAESVHPSAYLVPCRSGGLDDLPASVYFLDERPERHDWTMIGCERSLQFHRHFYGDEPPRVEMCPRLIAGERKEPTLLKCCLLETHIEQDKNIMVVPWGADLAMVEAALRKLSEEVEYA
;
A
#
# COMPACT_ATOMS: atom_id res chain seq x y z
N MET A 1 -21.29 -3.23 31.41
CA MET A 1 -20.45 -4.30 30.84
C MET A 1 -19.01 -3.84 31.00
N ARG A 2 -18.21 -4.46 31.88
CA ARG A 2 -16.80 -4.07 32.06
C ARG A 2 -16.05 -4.46 30.79
N VAL A 3 -15.61 -3.47 30.02
CA VAL A 3 -14.72 -3.69 28.88
C VAL A 3 -13.44 -4.28 29.46
N GLN A 4 -13.10 -5.52 29.06
CA GLN A 4 -11.82 -6.11 29.46
C GLN A 4 -10.69 -5.19 28.95
N PRO A 5 -9.62 -4.97 29.73
CA PRO A 5 -8.49 -4.17 29.27
C PRO A 5 -7.87 -4.87 28.06
N GLN A 6 -8.13 -4.31 26.88
CA GLN A 6 -7.45 -4.72 25.66
C GLN A 6 -5.99 -4.34 25.82
N LYS A 7 -5.09 -5.32 25.78
CA LYS A 7 -3.65 -5.06 25.79
C LYS A 7 -3.25 -4.58 24.40
N TRP A 8 -2.86 -3.33 24.30
CA TRP A 8 -2.55 -2.67 23.03
C TRP A 8 -1.05 -2.79 22.69
N GLN A 9 -0.21 -3.01 23.70
CA GLN A 9 1.25 -3.16 23.57
C GLN A 9 1.74 -4.18 22.54
N ALA A 10 0.98 -5.24 22.24
CA ALA A 10 1.42 -6.29 21.32
C ALA A 10 0.75 -6.18 19.95
N VAL A 11 -0.09 -5.15 19.75
CA VAL A 11 -0.93 -5.04 18.56
C VAL A 11 -0.11 -4.45 17.42
N CYS A 12 0.13 -5.26 16.39
CA CYS A 12 0.75 -4.81 15.15
C CYS A 12 -0.19 -3.94 14.34
N ASN A 13 0.37 -3.03 13.54
CA ASN A 13 -0.39 -2.20 12.59
C ASN A 13 -1.51 -1.38 13.24
N LEU A 14 -1.35 -1.01 14.52
CA LEU A 14 -2.39 -0.28 15.25
C LEU A 14 -2.44 1.17 14.74
N VAL A 15 -3.55 1.54 14.10
CA VAL A 15 -3.86 2.90 13.65
C VAL A 15 -5.23 3.30 14.21
N PRO A 16 -5.29 4.21 15.20
CA PRO A 16 -6.56 4.61 15.78
C PRO A 16 -7.47 5.31 14.76
N LEU A 17 -8.51 4.60 14.31
CA LEU A 17 -9.57 5.18 13.50
C LEU A 17 -10.91 5.20 14.25
N PRO A 18 -11.72 6.27 14.10
CA PRO A 18 -11.30 7.58 13.58
C PRO A 18 -10.26 8.26 14.49
N TYR A 19 -9.35 9.08 13.94
CA TYR A 19 -8.26 9.73 14.69
C TYR A 19 -8.71 10.66 15.82
N ARG A 20 -10.00 11.04 15.89
CA ARG A 20 -10.60 11.72 17.07
C ARG A 20 -10.48 10.93 18.38
N ARG A 21 -10.02 9.67 18.30
CA ARG A 21 -9.69 8.83 19.45
C ARG A 21 -8.34 9.14 20.08
N VAL A 22 -7.52 9.95 19.40
CA VAL A 22 -6.19 10.37 19.84
C VAL A 22 -6.25 11.78 20.44
N SER A 23 -5.72 11.93 21.65
CA SER A 23 -5.51 13.23 22.30
C SER A 23 -4.02 13.54 22.34
N VAL A 24 -3.62 14.77 22.02
CA VAL A 24 -2.23 15.21 22.12
C VAL A 24 -2.09 16.20 23.26
N GLN A 25 -1.17 15.95 24.20
CA GLN A 25 -1.05 16.72 25.43
C GLN A 25 0.41 17.08 25.72
N PRO A 26 0.71 18.30 26.20
CA PRO A 26 2.02 18.60 26.76
C PRO A 26 2.26 17.78 28.04
N TYR A 27 3.51 17.38 28.27
CA TYR A 27 3.93 16.60 29.44
C TYR A 27 5.29 17.08 29.95
N HIS A 28 5.36 17.42 31.23
CA HIS A 28 6.56 17.98 31.88
C HIS A 28 7.16 17.03 32.92
N GLY A 29 6.73 15.76 32.92
CA GLY A 29 7.24 14.74 33.83
C GLY A 29 8.30 13.85 33.17
N PRO A 30 8.90 12.92 33.94
CA PRO A 30 9.79 11.90 33.38
C PRO A 30 9.07 11.00 32.37
N MET A 31 9.67 10.78 31.20
CA MET A 31 9.15 9.87 30.17
C MET A 31 9.38 8.40 30.55
N THR A 32 8.72 7.94 31.61
CA THR A 32 8.79 6.56 32.09
C THR A 32 7.40 5.97 32.23
N VAL A 33 7.30 4.63 32.13
CA VAL A 33 6.03 3.91 32.30
C VAL A 33 5.34 4.30 33.61
N ASP A 34 6.06 4.28 34.72
CA ASP A 34 5.50 4.57 36.04
C ASP A 34 4.99 6.02 36.17
N ALA A 35 5.75 7.00 35.69
CA ALA A 35 5.40 8.41 35.81
C ALA A 35 4.20 8.77 34.91
N ILE A 36 4.18 8.24 33.68
CA ILE A 36 3.06 8.41 32.75
C ILE A 36 1.81 7.74 33.31
N THR A 37 1.93 6.49 33.77
CA THR A 37 0.81 5.72 34.33
C THR A 37 0.22 6.41 35.56
N THR A 38 1.07 6.84 36.50
CA THR A 38 0.63 7.55 37.71
C THR A 38 -0.12 8.84 37.37
N LEU A 39 0.39 9.64 36.43
CA LEU A 39 -0.28 10.85 36.00
C LEU A 39 -1.65 10.53 35.37
N LEU A 40 -1.69 9.63 34.40
CA LEU A 40 -2.90 9.36 33.64
C LEU A 40 -3.99 8.71 34.50
N LEU A 41 -3.64 7.83 35.44
CA LEU A 41 -4.61 7.26 36.40
C LEU A 41 -5.21 8.30 37.36
N SER A 42 -4.55 9.45 37.56
CA SER A 42 -5.10 10.56 38.36
C SER A 42 -6.08 11.45 37.59
N ARG A 43 -6.28 11.19 36.29
CA ARG A 43 -7.05 12.05 35.37
C ARG A 43 -8.33 11.39 34.90
N GLU A 44 -9.20 12.22 34.34
CA GLU A 44 -10.31 11.81 33.49
C GLU A 44 -9.96 12.00 32.01
N ALA A 45 -10.68 11.30 31.14
CA ALA A 45 -10.57 11.45 29.70
C ALA A 45 -11.93 11.71 29.07
N TYR A 46 -11.93 12.49 27.99
CA TYR A 46 -13.07 12.67 27.12
C TYR A 46 -13.55 11.30 26.59
N ARG A 47 -14.87 11.11 26.50
CA ARG A 47 -15.50 9.81 26.19
C ARG A 47 -15.08 9.12 24.88
N ARG A 48 -14.40 9.83 23.97
CA ARG A 48 -13.87 9.27 22.72
C ARG A 48 -12.37 9.05 22.73
N THR A 49 -11.63 9.50 23.75
CA THR A 49 -10.17 9.45 23.80
C THR A 49 -9.67 8.10 24.29
N ASP A 50 -9.28 7.21 23.38
CA ASP A 50 -8.71 5.91 23.73
C ASP A 50 -7.18 5.94 23.80
N PHE A 51 -6.55 6.92 23.15
CA PHE A 51 -5.10 7.05 23.09
C PHE A 51 -4.65 8.48 23.40
N ILE A 52 -3.49 8.61 24.04
CA ILE A 52 -2.87 9.89 24.38
C ILE A 52 -1.43 9.89 23.86
N VAL A 53 -1.10 10.89 23.06
CA VAL A 53 0.27 11.25 22.68
C VAL A 53 0.74 12.34 23.65
N LEU A 54 1.81 12.05 24.39
CA LEU A 54 2.45 12.97 25.32
C LEU A 54 3.64 13.63 24.64
N ARG A 55 3.69 14.97 24.69
CA ARG A 55 4.78 15.78 24.14
C ARG A 55 5.64 16.33 25.26
N GLY A 56 6.85 15.82 25.36
CA GLY A 56 7.86 16.23 26.32
C GLY A 56 8.69 17.42 25.86
N GLU A 57 9.66 17.77 26.69
CA GLU A 57 10.71 18.71 26.33
C GLU A 57 11.65 18.09 25.28
N GLY A 58 12.35 18.94 24.53
CA GLY A 58 13.35 18.49 23.55
C GLY A 58 12.80 17.62 22.40
N GLY A 59 11.50 17.67 22.13
CA GLY A 59 10.86 16.88 21.06
C GLY A 59 10.59 15.42 21.42
N GLN A 60 10.68 15.05 22.70
CA GLN A 60 10.35 13.70 23.18
C GLN A 60 8.86 13.41 23.03
N HIS A 61 8.52 12.21 22.58
CA HIS A 61 7.14 11.75 22.45
C HIS A 61 6.94 10.40 23.14
N ALA A 62 5.77 10.20 23.72
CA ALA A 62 5.32 8.91 24.24
C ALA A 62 3.86 8.69 23.86
N VAL A 63 3.45 7.43 23.72
CA VAL A 63 2.08 7.05 23.38
C VAL A 63 1.54 6.10 24.44
N ALA A 64 0.32 6.36 24.91
CA ALA A 64 -0.38 5.49 25.85
C ALA A 64 -1.81 5.24 25.40
N ALA A 65 -2.27 3.99 25.51
CA ALA A 65 -3.68 3.65 25.46
C ALA A 65 -4.29 3.76 26.86
N ILE A 66 -5.56 4.14 26.94
CA ILE A 66 -6.28 4.30 28.20
C ILE A 66 -7.63 3.58 28.18
N THR A 67 -8.05 3.09 29.35
CA THR A 67 -9.42 2.61 29.57
C THR A 67 -10.14 3.54 30.53
N ARG A 68 -11.33 3.98 30.14
CA ARG A 68 -12.20 4.82 30.97
C ARG A 68 -13.18 3.95 31.77
N ALA A 69 -13.60 4.41 32.95
CA ALA A 69 -14.59 3.70 33.76
C ALA A 69 -15.94 3.57 33.02
N GLU A 70 -16.35 4.63 32.33
CA GLU A 70 -17.62 4.75 31.62
C GLU A 70 -17.44 5.46 30.28
N SER A 71 -18.38 5.24 29.35
CA SER A 71 -18.35 5.86 28.01
C SER A 71 -19.55 6.78 27.73
N GLU A 72 -20.49 6.88 28.67
CA GLU A 72 -21.70 7.68 28.52
C GLU A 72 -21.50 9.15 28.96
N PRO A 73 -20.93 9.44 30.15
CA PRO A 73 -20.61 10.80 30.55
C PRO A 73 -19.62 11.48 29.58
N LEU A 74 -19.58 12.82 29.56
CA LEU A 74 -18.67 13.56 28.69
C LEU A 74 -17.20 13.28 29.00
N PHE A 75 -16.88 13.19 30.29
CA PHE A 75 -15.58 12.81 30.84
C PHE A 75 -15.77 11.67 31.84
N SER A 76 -14.79 10.76 31.89
CA SER A 76 -14.81 9.64 32.80
C SER A 76 -13.40 9.36 33.33
N PRO A 77 -13.25 8.97 34.62
CA PRO A 77 -11.96 8.60 35.18
C PRO A 77 -11.24 7.53 34.36
N ILE A 78 -9.93 7.70 34.21
CA ILE A 78 -9.06 6.68 33.61
C ILE A 78 -8.82 5.60 34.66
N THR A 79 -9.03 4.34 34.27
CA THR A 79 -8.97 3.16 35.14
C THR A 79 -7.82 2.21 34.80
N SER A 80 -7.28 2.33 33.58
CA SER A 80 -6.12 1.57 33.13
C SER A 80 -5.34 2.40 32.12
N VAL A 81 -4.02 2.22 32.12
CA VAL A 81 -3.08 2.84 31.21
C VAL A 81 -2.18 1.75 30.67
N ASP A 82 -1.96 1.76 29.36
CA ASP A 82 -1.03 0.88 28.67
C ASP A 82 -0.06 1.75 27.86
N VAL A 83 1.20 1.87 28.31
CA VAL A 83 2.21 2.68 27.62
C VAL A 83 2.73 1.88 26.43
N LEU A 84 2.49 2.40 25.22
CA LEU A 84 2.80 1.75 23.94
C LEU A 84 4.19 2.12 23.44
N ALA A 85 4.60 3.37 23.65
CA ALA A 85 5.90 3.85 23.20
C ALA A 85 6.44 4.92 24.14
N LEU A 86 7.77 4.90 24.31
CA LEU A 86 8.56 5.90 25.00
C LEU A 86 9.49 6.58 23.97
N PRO A 87 10.20 7.66 24.33
CA PRO A 87 10.98 8.44 23.36
C PRO A 87 11.99 7.63 22.54
N GLU A 88 12.52 6.55 23.10
CA GLU A 88 13.46 5.62 22.45
C GLU A 88 12.82 4.79 21.31
N THR A 89 11.50 4.57 21.34
CA THR A 89 10.76 3.79 20.33
C THR A 89 9.69 4.61 19.62
N CYS A 90 9.59 5.91 19.91
CA CYS A 90 8.61 6.82 19.35
C CYS A 90 9.27 7.87 18.44
N VAL A 91 8.94 7.82 17.16
CA VAL A 91 9.34 8.82 16.17
C VAL A 91 8.18 9.76 15.90
N PHE A 92 8.45 11.05 15.88
CA PHE A 92 7.48 12.07 15.48
C PHE A 92 7.88 12.67 14.13
N ALA A 93 6.92 12.80 13.21
CA ALA A 93 7.12 13.39 11.90
C ALA A 93 6.03 14.42 11.57
N GLU A 94 6.44 15.50 10.92
CA GLU A 94 5.52 16.45 10.28
C GLU A 94 5.45 16.14 8.78
N CYS A 95 4.29 15.68 8.33
CA CYS A 95 4.07 15.22 6.96
C CYS A 95 2.80 15.90 6.42
N PRO A 96 2.87 17.19 6.04
CA PRO A 96 1.67 18.01 5.76
C PRO A 96 0.78 17.46 4.64
N ASP A 97 1.32 16.62 3.75
CA ASP A 97 0.61 16.02 2.62
C ASP A 97 0.06 14.61 2.91
N VAL A 98 0.28 14.07 4.11
CA VAL A 98 -0.15 12.73 4.52
C VAL A 98 -1.47 12.80 5.27
N ASP A 99 -2.47 12.01 4.86
CA ASP A 99 -3.71 11.84 5.62
C ASP A 99 -3.47 10.92 6.83
N PRO A 100 -3.57 11.44 8.08
CA PRO A 100 -3.39 10.61 9.27
C PRO A 100 -4.50 9.58 9.50
N ALA A 101 -5.61 9.62 8.73
CA ALA A 101 -6.62 8.56 8.72
C ALA A 101 -6.25 7.39 7.79
N ASN A 102 -5.24 7.54 6.94
CA ASN A 102 -4.87 6.54 5.95
C ASN A 102 -3.78 5.60 6.49
N ARG A 103 -4.15 4.34 6.73
CA ARG A 103 -3.25 3.31 7.27
C ARG A 103 -2.02 3.07 6.39
N SER A 104 -2.22 2.94 5.08
CA SER A 104 -1.14 2.70 4.12
C SER A 104 -0.21 3.90 4.00
N ALA A 105 -0.74 5.12 4.06
CA ALA A 105 0.08 6.33 4.05
C ALA A 105 0.97 6.44 5.30
N LEU A 106 0.41 6.15 6.49
CA LEU A 106 1.21 6.09 7.72
C LEU A 106 2.28 4.98 7.66
N ALA A 107 1.96 3.83 7.08
CA ALA A 107 2.93 2.75 6.90
C ALA A 107 4.04 3.10 5.90
N GLU A 108 3.75 3.86 4.85
CA GLU A 108 4.78 4.35 3.92
C GLU A 108 5.74 5.30 4.62
N VAL A 109 5.23 6.29 5.37
CA VAL A 109 6.07 7.20 6.17
C VAL A 109 6.89 6.43 7.21
N ALA A 110 6.30 5.42 7.86
CA ALA A 110 7.03 4.58 8.81
C ALA A 110 8.20 3.86 8.13
N HIS A 111 8.00 3.32 6.93
CA HIS A 111 9.08 2.71 6.17
C HIS A 111 10.17 3.70 5.77
N GLU A 112 9.80 4.87 5.22
CA GLU A 112 10.74 5.91 4.80
C GLU A 112 11.63 6.39 5.96
N LEU A 113 11.08 6.43 7.18
CA LEU A 113 11.79 6.83 8.40
C LEU A 113 12.47 5.67 9.13
N GLY A 114 12.38 4.43 8.61
CA GLY A 114 12.97 3.24 9.23
C GLY A 114 12.29 2.80 10.53
N VAL A 115 11.05 3.22 10.77
CA VAL A 115 10.23 2.79 11.93
C VAL A 115 9.66 1.42 11.62
N GLY A 116 10.25 0.38 12.22
CA GLY A 116 9.83 -1.01 12.05
C GLY A 116 8.90 -1.53 13.15
N PRO A 117 8.69 -2.85 13.22
CA PRO A 117 7.76 -3.49 14.15
C PRO A 117 8.05 -3.28 15.63
N GLU A 118 9.20 -2.73 16.03
CA GLU A 118 9.53 -2.43 17.43
C GLU A 118 9.24 -0.96 17.81
N GLY A 119 8.77 -0.16 16.85
CA GLY A 119 8.60 1.29 16.99
C GLY A 119 7.16 1.77 16.87
N THR A 120 6.99 3.07 17.07
CA THR A 120 5.76 3.82 16.86
C THR A 120 6.08 5.10 16.10
N LEU A 121 5.33 5.35 15.04
CA LEU A 121 5.39 6.61 14.32
C LEU A 121 4.16 7.44 14.67
N VAL A 122 4.37 8.65 15.17
CA VAL A 122 3.36 9.69 15.33
C VAL A 122 3.51 10.68 14.17
N VAL A 123 2.43 10.92 13.44
CA VAL A 123 2.42 11.85 12.30
C VAL A 123 1.49 13.01 12.59
N LYS A 124 2.00 14.23 12.43
CA LYS A 124 1.19 15.43 12.21
C LYS A 124 1.05 15.63 10.71
N GLY A 125 -0.15 15.43 10.18
CA GLY A 125 -0.40 15.43 8.74
C GLY A 125 -1.41 16.49 8.27
N LEU A 126 -2.15 16.16 7.22
CA LEU A 126 -3.18 17.01 6.62
C LEU A 126 -4.11 17.58 7.70
N TYR A 127 -4.44 18.87 7.54
CA TYR A 127 -5.27 19.64 8.47
C TYR A 127 -4.70 19.78 9.88
N ASP A 128 -3.37 19.66 10.03
CA ASP A 128 -2.66 19.62 11.31
C ASP A 128 -3.15 18.51 12.26
N HIS A 129 -3.87 17.51 11.72
CA HIS A 129 -4.34 16.38 12.50
C HIS A 129 -3.20 15.45 12.87
N ILE A 130 -3.31 14.83 14.04
CA ILE A 130 -2.30 13.90 14.55
C ILE A 130 -2.91 12.52 14.71
N ASN A 131 -2.19 11.52 14.21
CA ASN A 131 -2.47 10.11 14.48
C ASN A 131 -1.14 9.35 14.60
N PHE A 132 -1.19 8.04 14.82
CA PHE A 132 0.01 7.20 14.86
C PHE A 132 -0.23 5.84 14.23
N ILE A 133 0.88 5.18 13.88
CA ILE A 133 0.94 3.74 13.62
C ILE A 133 1.91 3.10 14.62
N HIS A 134 1.41 2.14 15.41
CA HIS A 134 2.19 1.39 16.39
C HIS A 134 2.50 -0.01 15.85
N HIS A 135 3.75 -0.46 16.04
CA HIS A 135 4.28 -1.70 15.51
C HIS A 135 3.97 -1.87 14.01
N PRO A 136 4.41 -0.93 13.14
CA PRO A 136 4.17 -0.99 11.71
C PRO A 136 4.79 -2.26 11.11
N LYS A 137 3.93 -3.06 10.50
CA LYS A 137 4.24 -4.30 9.78
C LYS A 137 3.28 -4.44 8.59
N PRO A 138 3.30 -3.50 7.63
CA PRO A 138 2.38 -3.50 6.51
C PRO A 138 2.57 -4.74 5.64
N LEU A 139 1.50 -5.15 4.97
CA LEU A 139 1.61 -6.12 3.88
C LEU A 139 2.34 -5.47 2.71
N VAL A 140 3.41 -6.08 2.22
CA VAL A 140 4.07 -5.66 0.98
C VAL A 140 3.46 -6.43 -0.18
N VAL A 141 2.91 -5.70 -1.15
CA VAL A 141 2.32 -6.27 -2.37
C VAL A 141 3.18 -5.85 -3.57
N GLY A 142 3.76 -6.85 -4.24
CA GLY A 142 4.45 -6.64 -5.52
C GLY A 142 3.42 -6.37 -6.62
N VAL A 143 3.61 -5.33 -7.40
CA VAL A 143 2.76 -5.01 -8.56
C VAL A 143 3.57 -5.25 -9.82
N VAL A 144 3.26 -6.32 -10.55
CA VAL A 144 3.94 -6.67 -11.80
C VAL A 144 3.16 -6.08 -12.96
N GLU A 145 3.73 -5.07 -13.64
CA GLU A 145 3.04 -4.35 -14.71
C GLU A 145 3.95 -4.01 -15.89
N VAL A 146 3.40 -4.18 -17.11
CA VAL A 146 4.04 -3.74 -18.36
C VAL A 146 3.90 -2.23 -18.51
N ALA A 147 4.99 -1.58 -18.88
CA ALA A 147 5.01 -0.17 -19.20
C ALA A 147 5.87 0.10 -20.45
N PRO A 148 5.55 1.13 -21.24
CA PRO A 148 4.47 2.14 -21.12
C PRO A 148 3.03 1.56 -21.21
N PRO A 149 1.97 2.31 -20.82
CA PRO A 149 1.92 3.77 -20.56
C PRO A 149 2.52 4.20 -19.21
N GLU A 150 2.81 5.50 -19.14
CA GLU A 150 3.29 6.20 -17.95
C GLU A 150 2.21 7.13 -17.37
N PRO A 151 1.95 7.11 -16.05
CA PRO A 151 2.43 6.11 -15.09
C PRO A 151 1.76 4.72 -15.32
N PRO A 152 2.34 3.61 -14.81
CA PRO A 152 1.75 2.28 -14.91
C PRO A 152 0.36 2.25 -14.28
N LYS A 153 -0.65 1.84 -15.06
CA LYS A 153 -2.07 2.03 -14.73
C LYS A 153 -2.50 1.21 -13.51
N LEU A 154 -2.10 -0.05 -13.39
CA LEU A 154 -2.44 -0.93 -12.27
C LEU A 154 -1.84 -0.38 -10.98
N TYR A 155 -0.57 0.01 -11.02
CA TYR A 155 0.10 0.63 -9.89
C TYR A 155 -0.63 1.91 -9.44
N GLY A 156 -0.99 2.77 -10.40
CA GLY A 156 -1.80 3.96 -10.14
C GLY A 156 -3.18 3.66 -9.53
N LEU A 157 -3.90 2.67 -10.07
CA LEU A 157 -5.20 2.23 -9.53
C LEU A 157 -5.06 1.67 -8.12
N ALA A 158 -4.03 0.85 -7.86
CA ALA A 158 -3.78 0.28 -6.53
C ALA A 158 -3.46 1.38 -5.51
N ARG A 159 -2.62 2.36 -5.86
CA ARG A 159 -2.37 3.54 -5.01
C ARG A 159 -3.64 4.33 -4.73
N GLN A 160 -4.49 4.50 -5.74
CA GLN A 160 -5.77 5.18 -5.58
C GLN A 160 -6.72 4.40 -4.66
N VAL A 161 -6.81 3.08 -4.78
CA VAL A 161 -7.60 2.25 -3.85
C VAL A 161 -7.09 2.40 -2.43
N LEU A 162 -5.77 2.31 -2.21
CA LEU A 162 -5.18 2.49 -0.89
C LEU A 162 -5.40 3.89 -0.31
N SER A 163 -5.81 4.89 -1.11
CA SER A 163 -6.10 6.23 -0.60
C SER A 163 -7.44 6.33 0.14
N TYR A 164 -8.39 5.42 -0.13
CA TYR A 164 -9.76 5.52 0.42
C TYR A 164 -10.31 4.22 1.02
N ALA A 165 -9.82 3.04 0.61
CA ALA A 165 -10.41 1.78 1.00
C ALA A 165 -10.09 1.43 2.46
N ASP A 166 -11.07 0.85 3.17
CA ASP A 166 -10.83 0.28 4.50
C ASP A 166 -10.13 -1.08 4.34
N LEU A 167 -8.80 -1.01 4.31
CA LEU A 167 -7.85 -2.10 4.19
C LEU A 167 -6.80 -1.97 5.32
N PRO A 168 -6.11 -3.07 5.66
CA PRO A 168 -4.92 -2.99 6.51
C PRO A 168 -3.85 -2.09 5.87
N PRO A 169 -2.82 -1.67 6.62
CA PRO A 169 -1.69 -0.99 6.02
C PRO A 169 -1.03 -1.88 4.95
N ILE A 170 -1.00 -1.40 3.71
CA ILE A 170 -0.39 -2.07 2.56
C ILE A 170 0.63 -1.12 1.95
N ARG A 171 1.82 -1.64 1.64
CA ARG A 171 2.82 -0.98 0.82
C ARG A 171 2.91 -1.66 -0.54
N LEU A 172 3.07 -0.87 -1.60
CA LEU A 172 3.16 -1.37 -2.97
C LEU A 172 4.60 -1.27 -3.46
N GLU A 173 5.10 -2.34 -4.06
CA GLU A 173 6.41 -2.37 -4.73
C GLU A 173 6.19 -2.63 -6.21
N LEU A 174 6.60 -1.70 -7.07
CA LEU A 174 6.43 -1.85 -8.51
C LEU A 174 7.57 -2.70 -9.11
N GLU A 175 7.21 -3.87 -9.65
CA GLU A 175 8.07 -4.65 -10.53
C GLU A 175 7.66 -4.37 -11.98
N ARG A 176 8.48 -3.55 -12.64
CA ARG A 176 8.13 -3.01 -13.94
C ARG A 176 8.73 -3.83 -15.08
N ILE A 177 7.90 -4.15 -16.07
CA ILE A 177 8.32 -4.80 -17.32
C ILE A 177 8.46 -3.70 -18.39
N GLU A 178 9.69 -3.31 -18.66
CA GLU A 178 10.02 -2.21 -19.59
C GLU A 178 10.04 -2.69 -21.04
N VAL A 179 9.03 -2.31 -21.84
CA VAL A 179 8.96 -2.70 -23.25
C VAL A 179 10.16 -2.18 -24.04
N ARG A 180 10.72 -1.01 -23.68
CA ARG A 180 11.93 -0.47 -24.34
C ARG A 180 13.16 -1.35 -24.08
N GLU A 181 13.39 -1.77 -22.84
CA GLU A 181 14.52 -2.65 -22.51
C GLU A 181 14.38 -4.01 -23.19
N LEU A 182 13.16 -4.54 -23.24
CA LEU A 182 12.85 -5.75 -24.01
C LEU A 182 13.13 -5.56 -25.50
N ALA A 183 12.78 -4.40 -26.08
CA ALA A 183 13.09 -4.08 -27.47
C ALA A 183 14.60 -4.03 -27.73
N GLU A 184 15.36 -3.34 -26.88
CA GLU A 184 16.82 -3.18 -27.01
C GLU A 184 17.60 -4.49 -26.89
N SER A 185 17.01 -5.52 -26.25
CA SER A 185 17.59 -6.86 -26.18
C SER A 185 17.65 -7.58 -27.54
N VAL A 186 16.92 -7.09 -28.54
CA VAL A 186 16.86 -7.64 -29.90
C VAL A 186 17.08 -6.53 -30.94
N HIS A 187 17.53 -6.90 -32.15
CA HIS A 187 17.84 -5.93 -33.20
C HIS A 187 17.22 -6.34 -34.54
N PRO A 188 15.87 -6.41 -34.64
CA PRO A 188 15.19 -6.78 -35.87
C PRO A 188 15.16 -5.62 -36.89
N SER A 189 14.76 -5.93 -38.13
CA SER A 189 14.46 -4.91 -39.15
C SER A 189 13.24 -4.06 -38.82
N ALA A 190 12.30 -4.62 -38.05
CA ALA A 190 11.10 -3.93 -37.59
C ALA A 190 10.60 -4.54 -36.26
N TYR A 191 9.96 -3.72 -35.44
CA TYR A 191 9.25 -4.15 -34.24
C TYR A 191 7.75 -4.19 -34.49
N LEU A 192 7.07 -5.16 -33.88
CA LEU A 192 5.61 -5.19 -33.76
C LEU A 192 5.23 -5.18 -32.28
N VAL A 193 4.41 -4.22 -31.87
CA VAL A 193 3.90 -4.09 -30.49
C VAL A 193 2.37 -4.14 -30.49
N PRO A 194 1.68 -4.46 -29.36
CA PRO A 194 0.24 -4.74 -29.40
C PRO A 194 -0.61 -3.53 -29.75
N CYS A 195 -0.24 -2.36 -29.25
CA CYS A 195 -0.93 -1.10 -29.51
C CYS A 195 0.00 0.08 -29.31
N ARG A 196 -0.41 1.24 -29.83
CA ARG A 196 0.31 2.49 -29.64
C ARG A 196 0.29 2.90 -28.17
N SER A 197 1.48 3.07 -27.59
CA SER A 197 1.69 3.55 -26.22
C SER A 197 2.84 4.55 -26.20
N GLY A 198 2.86 5.41 -25.18
CA GLY A 198 3.81 6.53 -25.11
C GLY A 198 5.27 6.06 -25.20
N GLY A 199 6.02 6.65 -26.13
CA GLY A 199 7.45 6.39 -26.30
C GLY A 199 7.82 5.23 -27.22
N LEU A 200 6.87 4.40 -27.65
CA LEU A 200 7.23 3.27 -28.53
C LEU A 200 7.68 3.72 -29.94
N ASP A 201 7.38 4.95 -30.36
CA ASP A 201 7.82 5.48 -31.66
C ASP A 201 9.34 5.74 -31.73
N ASP A 202 10.06 5.83 -30.59
CA ASP A 202 11.51 6.11 -30.56
C ASP A 202 12.38 4.83 -30.51
N LEU A 203 11.83 3.66 -30.82
CA LEU A 203 12.63 2.43 -30.85
C LEU A 203 13.65 2.45 -32.02
N PRO A 204 14.74 1.65 -31.95
CA PRO A 204 15.84 1.73 -32.92
C PRO A 204 15.52 1.36 -34.38
N ALA A 205 14.36 0.76 -34.64
CA ALA A 205 13.91 0.32 -35.96
C ALA A 205 12.43 0.66 -36.15
N SER A 206 11.90 0.49 -37.37
CA SER A 206 10.50 0.79 -37.68
C SER A 206 9.56 0.04 -36.74
N VAL A 207 8.59 0.75 -36.17
CA VAL A 207 7.62 0.19 -35.21
C VAL A 207 6.24 0.15 -35.85
N TYR A 208 5.63 -1.02 -35.73
CA TYR A 208 4.28 -1.31 -36.20
C TYR A 208 3.39 -1.68 -35.02
N PHE A 209 2.09 -1.39 -35.14
CA PHE A 209 1.12 -1.58 -34.06
C PHE A 209 0.07 -2.60 -34.47
N LEU A 210 -0.06 -3.69 -33.71
CA LEU A 210 -0.88 -4.84 -34.07
C LEU A 210 -2.39 -4.50 -34.11
N ASP A 211 -2.85 -3.58 -33.27
CA ASP A 211 -4.22 -3.08 -33.26
C ASP A 211 -4.58 -2.28 -34.53
N GLU A 212 -3.61 -1.64 -35.18
CA GLU A 212 -3.77 -0.91 -36.44
C GLU A 212 -3.81 -1.85 -37.68
N ARG A 213 -3.49 -3.14 -37.49
CA ARG A 213 -3.47 -4.18 -38.55
C ARG A 213 -2.64 -3.78 -39.79
N PRO A 214 -1.35 -3.47 -39.64
CA PRO A 214 -0.47 -3.10 -40.75
C PRO A 214 -0.28 -4.26 -41.74
N GLU A 215 0.21 -3.97 -42.95
CA GLU A 215 0.68 -5.01 -43.87
C GLU A 215 1.79 -5.85 -43.22
N ARG A 216 1.89 -7.14 -43.58
CA ARG A 216 2.86 -8.07 -42.98
C ARG A 216 4.29 -7.68 -43.39
N HIS A 217 5.13 -7.36 -42.41
CA HIS A 217 6.58 -7.11 -42.59
C HIS A 217 7.39 -8.08 -41.75
N ASP A 218 8.68 -8.28 -42.06
CA ASP A 218 9.60 -9.09 -41.26
C ASP A 218 9.95 -8.39 -39.93
N TRP A 219 9.03 -8.50 -38.97
CA TRP A 219 9.13 -7.92 -37.64
C TRP A 219 9.41 -8.96 -36.56
N THR A 220 10.00 -8.51 -35.45
CA THR A 220 9.97 -9.24 -34.18
C THR A 220 8.90 -8.60 -33.28
N MET A 221 8.03 -9.44 -32.72
CA MET A 221 6.94 -8.98 -31.88
C MET A 221 7.37 -8.88 -30.42
N ILE A 222 7.11 -7.75 -29.77
CA ILE A 222 7.17 -7.63 -28.31
C ILE A 222 5.74 -7.78 -27.81
N GLY A 223 5.42 -8.94 -27.25
CA GLY A 223 4.04 -9.36 -27.11
C GLY A 223 3.85 -10.53 -26.17
N CYS A 224 2.61 -10.69 -25.70
CA CYS A 224 2.20 -11.84 -24.89
C CYS A 224 1.33 -12.80 -25.72
N GLU A 225 0.72 -13.79 -25.07
CA GLU A 225 -0.16 -14.76 -25.75
C GLU A 225 -1.32 -14.10 -26.49
N ARG A 226 -1.93 -13.03 -25.93
CA ARG A 226 -3.01 -12.31 -26.64
C ARG A 226 -2.52 -11.69 -27.94
N SER A 227 -1.29 -11.16 -27.97
CA SER A 227 -0.68 -10.62 -29.17
C SER A 227 -0.46 -11.71 -30.23
N LEU A 228 -0.01 -12.91 -29.82
CA LEU A 228 0.10 -14.05 -30.74
C LEU A 228 -1.25 -14.47 -31.31
N GLN A 229 -2.31 -14.53 -30.48
CA GLN A 229 -3.66 -14.86 -30.96
C GLN A 229 -4.14 -13.89 -32.04
N PHE A 230 -3.91 -12.58 -31.84
CA PHE A 230 -4.22 -11.58 -32.86
C PHE A 230 -3.35 -11.73 -34.10
N HIS A 231 -2.05 -11.96 -33.96
CA HIS A 231 -1.15 -12.14 -35.09
C HIS A 231 -1.53 -13.36 -35.95
N ARG A 232 -1.77 -14.52 -35.32
CA ARG A 232 -2.25 -15.73 -36.01
C ARG A 232 -3.53 -15.46 -36.79
N HIS A 233 -4.45 -14.70 -36.19
CA HIS A 233 -5.72 -14.35 -36.82
C HIS A 233 -5.54 -13.41 -38.03
N PHE A 234 -4.67 -12.40 -37.93
CA PHE A 234 -4.48 -11.41 -38.99
C PHE A 234 -3.55 -11.88 -40.12
N TYR A 235 -2.52 -12.67 -39.81
CA TYR A 235 -1.43 -12.99 -40.74
C TYR A 235 -1.25 -14.49 -41.01
N GLY A 236 -1.89 -15.36 -40.23
CA GLY A 236 -1.84 -16.82 -40.43
C GLY A 236 -0.57 -17.50 -39.92
N ASP A 237 0.33 -16.76 -39.27
CA ASP A 237 1.62 -17.24 -38.76
C ASP A 237 1.97 -16.65 -37.39
N GLU A 238 3.14 -17.03 -36.86
CA GLU A 238 3.72 -16.50 -35.62
C GLU A 238 5.09 -15.88 -35.92
N PRO A 239 5.34 -14.63 -35.54
CA PRO A 239 6.64 -14.00 -35.73
C PRO A 239 7.59 -14.41 -34.58
N PRO A 240 8.90 -14.17 -34.71
CA PRO A 240 9.79 -14.16 -33.55
C PRO A 240 9.21 -13.26 -32.45
N ARG A 241 9.27 -13.70 -31.19
CA ARG A 241 8.60 -13.03 -30.07
C ARG A 241 9.56 -12.80 -28.90
N VAL A 242 9.54 -11.58 -28.37
CA VAL A 242 10.05 -11.22 -27.04
C VAL A 242 8.86 -11.19 -26.08
N GLU A 243 8.92 -12.02 -25.04
CA GLU A 243 7.82 -12.17 -24.06
C GLU A 243 7.75 -10.97 -23.11
N MET A 244 6.54 -10.50 -22.86
CA MET A 244 6.27 -9.40 -21.91
C MET A 244 5.08 -9.67 -20.98
N CYS A 245 4.54 -10.89 -20.96
CA CYS A 245 3.40 -11.25 -20.14
C CYS A 245 3.73 -11.17 -18.64
N PRO A 246 3.03 -10.32 -17.85
CA PRO A 246 3.22 -10.26 -16.41
C PRO A 246 3.06 -11.60 -15.71
N ARG A 247 2.09 -12.42 -16.15
CA ARG A 247 1.81 -13.73 -15.56
C ARG A 247 2.94 -14.73 -15.78
N LEU A 248 3.61 -14.70 -16.93
CA LEU A 248 4.75 -15.57 -17.20
C LEU A 248 6.02 -15.07 -16.51
N ILE A 249 6.27 -13.76 -16.55
CA ILE A 249 7.44 -13.13 -15.93
C ILE A 249 7.40 -13.25 -14.41
N ALA A 250 6.22 -13.06 -13.80
CA ALA A 250 6.05 -13.23 -12.36
C ALA A 250 6.32 -14.67 -11.90
N GLY A 251 5.99 -15.67 -12.72
CA GLY A 251 6.17 -17.08 -12.38
C GLY A 251 5.47 -17.45 -11.07
N GLU A 252 6.09 -18.33 -10.27
CA GLU A 252 5.61 -18.63 -8.93
C GLU A 252 6.08 -17.58 -7.92
N ARG A 253 5.14 -17.05 -7.11
CA ARG A 253 5.43 -16.06 -6.07
C ARG A 253 5.06 -16.60 -4.69
N LYS A 254 5.95 -16.39 -3.71
CA LYS A 254 5.64 -16.63 -2.29
C LYS A 254 5.01 -15.40 -1.65
N GLU A 255 5.38 -14.24 -2.15
CA GLU A 255 4.94 -12.93 -1.71
C GLU A 255 3.63 -12.54 -2.39
N PRO A 256 2.72 -11.81 -1.69
CA PRO A 256 1.52 -11.23 -2.28
C PRO A 256 1.84 -10.41 -3.53
N THR A 257 1.21 -10.76 -4.65
CA THR A 257 1.49 -10.13 -5.94
C THR A 257 0.19 -9.76 -6.64
N LEU A 258 0.15 -8.57 -7.25
CA LEU A 258 -0.95 -8.09 -8.08
C LEU A 258 -0.45 -7.88 -9.51
N LEU A 259 -1.14 -8.45 -10.49
CA LEU A 259 -0.78 -8.28 -11.91
C LEU A 259 -2.00 -8.21 -12.83
N LYS A 260 -1.79 -7.75 -14.07
CA LYS A 260 -2.81 -7.76 -15.12
C LYS A 260 -2.65 -8.94 -16.07
N CYS A 261 -3.77 -9.48 -16.54
CA CYS A 261 -3.81 -10.42 -17.64
C CYS A 261 -4.84 -10.00 -18.70
N CYS A 262 -4.44 -10.00 -19.97
CA CYS A 262 -5.29 -9.70 -21.14
C CYS A 262 -6.09 -10.90 -21.65
N LEU A 263 -5.81 -12.10 -21.14
CA LEU A 263 -6.67 -13.28 -21.34
C LEU A 263 -7.82 -13.33 -20.31
N LEU A 264 -7.72 -12.54 -19.23
CA LEU A 264 -8.77 -12.39 -18.24
C LEU A 264 -9.61 -11.16 -18.61
N GLU A 265 -10.91 -11.35 -18.82
CA GLU A 265 -11.78 -10.31 -19.42
C GLU A 265 -12.66 -9.59 -18.39
N THR A 266 -13.27 -10.32 -17.45
CA THR A 266 -14.40 -9.78 -16.67
C THR A 266 -14.35 -9.99 -15.15
N HIS A 267 -13.43 -10.82 -14.65
CA HIS A 267 -13.35 -11.18 -13.24
C HIS A 267 -11.91 -11.16 -12.75
N ILE A 268 -11.73 -11.24 -11.43
CA ILE A 268 -10.42 -11.44 -10.79
C ILE A 268 -10.19 -12.94 -10.57
N GLU A 269 -8.94 -13.36 -10.68
CA GLU A 269 -8.51 -14.75 -10.45
C GLU A 269 -7.44 -14.76 -9.36
N GLN A 270 -7.49 -15.74 -8.46
CA GLN A 270 -6.44 -15.97 -7.47
C GLN A 270 -5.68 -17.25 -7.82
N ASP A 271 -4.36 -17.12 -7.98
CA ASP A 271 -3.43 -18.25 -8.11
C ASP A 271 -2.45 -18.17 -6.95
N LYS A 272 -2.71 -18.95 -5.89
CA LYS A 272 -1.95 -18.92 -4.62
C LYS A 272 -1.88 -17.47 -4.07
N ASN A 273 -0.68 -16.87 -4.10
CA ASN A 273 -0.39 -15.52 -3.60
C ASN A 273 -0.52 -14.43 -4.67
N ILE A 274 -0.92 -14.79 -5.89
CA ILE A 274 -1.04 -13.89 -7.02
C ILE A 274 -2.51 -13.58 -7.26
N MET A 275 -2.88 -12.31 -7.18
CA MET A 275 -4.14 -11.80 -7.69
C MET A 275 -3.96 -11.28 -9.11
N VAL A 276 -4.77 -11.80 -10.01
CA VAL A 276 -4.82 -11.42 -11.41
C VAL A 276 -6.08 -10.61 -11.64
N VAL A 277 -5.93 -9.39 -12.15
CA VAL A 277 -7.05 -8.55 -12.59
C VAL A 277 -7.07 -8.47 -14.11
N PRO A 278 -8.24 -8.23 -14.73
CA PRO A 278 -8.32 -8.16 -16.18
C PRO A 278 -7.58 -6.92 -16.72
N TRP A 279 -7.21 -6.93 -17.99
CA TRP A 279 -6.54 -5.78 -18.63
C TRP A 279 -7.34 -4.47 -18.49
N GLY A 280 -8.67 -4.59 -18.52
CA GLY A 280 -9.63 -3.49 -18.34
C GLY A 280 -10.00 -3.18 -16.88
N ALA A 281 -9.26 -3.67 -15.88
CA ALA A 281 -9.64 -3.52 -14.47
C ALA A 281 -9.93 -2.08 -14.05
N ASP A 282 -10.95 -1.95 -13.19
CA ASP A 282 -11.35 -0.71 -12.52
C ASP A 282 -10.93 -0.73 -11.03
N LEU A 283 -11.28 0.34 -10.30
CA LEU A 283 -10.96 0.46 -8.87
C LEU A 283 -11.64 -0.62 -8.02
N ALA A 284 -12.86 -1.03 -8.36
CA ALA A 284 -13.59 -2.03 -7.58
C ALA A 284 -12.94 -3.41 -7.69
N MET A 285 -12.46 -3.79 -8.88
CA MET A 285 -11.71 -5.04 -9.07
C MET A 285 -10.36 -5.01 -8.36
N VAL A 286 -9.65 -3.87 -8.41
CA VAL A 286 -8.37 -3.72 -7.70
C VAL A 286 -8.56 -3.74 -6.18
N GLU A 287 -9.61 -3.11 -5.66
CA GLU A 287 -9.96 -3.18 -4.24
C GLU A 287 -10.33 -4.60 -3.81
N ALA A 288 -11.14 -5.31 -4.59
CA ALA A 288 -11.46 -6.70 -4.32
C ALA A 288 -10.20 -7.59 -4.31
N ALA A 289 -9.25 -7.35 -5.22
CA ALA A 289 -7.98 -8.06 -5.27
C ALA A 289 -7.08 -7.75 -4.06
N LEU A 290 -6.91 -6.48 -3.70
CA LEU A 290 -6.13 -6.09 -2.51
C LEU A 290 -6.76 -6.62 -1.22
N ARG A 291 -8.09 -6.63 -1.13
CA ARG A 291 -8.81 -7.24 -0.01
C ARG A 291 -8.52 -8.73 0.09
N LYS A 292 -8.53 -9.46 -1.04
CA LYS A 292 -8.18 -10.88 -1.09
C LYS A 292 -6.73 -11.15 -0.66
N LEU A 293 -5.78 -10.34 -1.10
CA LEU A 293 -4.36 -10.47 -0.71
C LEU A 293 -4.12 -10.20 0.78
N SER A 294 -5.04 -9.49 1.43
CA SER A 294 -4.85 -9.00 2.80
C SER A 294 -5.78 -9.63 3.84
N GLU A 295 -6.49 -10.71 3.49
CA GLU A 295 -7.44 -11.39 4.39
C GLU A 295 -6.81 -11.89 5.70
N GLU A 296 -5.53 -12.28 5.66
CA GLU A 296 -4.80 -12.81 6.82
C GLU A 296 -3.96 -11.76 7.58
N VAL A 297 -4.03 -10.49 7.17
CA VAL A 297 -3.23 -9.43 7.80
C VAL A 297 -3.89 -8.99 9.11
N GLU A 298 -3.18 -9.14 10.22
CA GLU A 298 -3.60 -8.61 11.51
C GLU A 298 -3.36 -7.09 11.59
N TYR A 299 -4.39 -6.35 12.01
CA TYR A 299 -4.35 -4.90 12.23
C TYR A 299 -5.46 -4.45 13.19
N ALA A 300 -5.35 -3.23 13.74
CA ALA A 300 -6.33 -2.64 14.66
C ALA A 300 -6.50 -1.13 14.48
#